data_AF-A0A258C3G0-F1
#
_entry.id   AF-A0A258C3G0-F1
#
_cell.length_a   1.000
_cell.length_b   1.000
_cell.length_c   1.000
_cell.angle_alpha   90.00
_cell.angle_beta   90.00
_cell.angle_gamma   90.00
#
_symmetry.space_group_name_H-M   'P 1'
#
loop_
_entity.id
_entity.type
_entity.pdbx_description
1 polymer ?
#
loop_
_entity_poly.entity_id
_entity_poly.type
_entity_poly.pdbx_seq_one_letter_code
_entity_poly.pdbx_strand_id
1 'polypeptide(L)'
;MIPEIGHLALIAALFVALAQGVLALAGAARANLTWIAFARPAARTQFLLVIVGFTALTWAFVAKDYSVAYVAQNSNSQLPLGYRMAAVWGGHEGSLLLWLLMQTGWAYAVSRLSKQLPDAMVARVLGVLGLVTAGFLLFVLLTSNPFERLFPVPQDGWDLNPLLQDIGLIFHPPLLYMGYVGFSVAFAFAIAALLAGQLDSTWARWSRPWATAAWAFLTVGIALGSWWAYYELGWGGWWFWDPVENSSFIPWLVGTALIHSLAVTEKRASFKNWTVLLSIGAFSCSLLGAFLVRSG
;
A
#
# COMPACT_ATOMS: atom_id res chain seq x y z
N MET A 1 -22.96 -10.66 9.33
CA MET A 1 -23.01 -10.86 7.86
C MET A 1 -22.08 -9.93 7.10
N ILE A 2 -22.04 -8.62 7.39
CA ILE A 2 -21.16 -7.68 6.67
C ILE A 2 -19.66 -7.98 6.89
N PRO A 3 -19.19 -8.25 8.14
CA PRO A 3 -17.80 -8.67 8.37
C PRO A 3 -17.40 -9.92 7.59
N GLU A 4 -18.31 -10.89 7.46
CA GLU A 4 -18.07 -12.12 6.71
C GLU A 4 -17.95 -11.85 5.20
N ILE A 5 -18.72 -10.92 4.64
CA ILE A 5 -18.57 -10.47 3.25
C ILE A 5 -17.19 -9.84 3.04
N GLY A 6 -16.76 -8.97 3.97
CA GLY A 6 -15.44 -8.34 3.91
C GLY A 6 -14.31 -9.38 3.95
N HIS A 7 -14.39 -10.34 4.86
CA HIS A 7 -13.42 -11.41 4.99
C HIS A 7 -13.37 -12.30 3.74
N LEU A 8 -14.51 -12.74 3.22
CA LEU A 8 -14.59 -13.54 1.98
C LEU A 8 -14.08 -12.76 0.77
N ALA A 9 -14.30 -11.46 0.71
CA ALA A 9 -13.76 -10.61 -0.35
C ALA A 9 -12.23 -10.57 -0.33
N LEU A 10 -11.60 -10.51 0.85
CA LEU A 10 -10.14 -10.58 0.98
C LEU A 10 -9.58 -11.96 0.60
N ILE A 11 -10.27 -13.05 0.96
CA ILE A 11 -9.91 -14.41 0.53
C ILE A 11 -9.98 -14.53 -1.00
N ALA A 12 -11.06 -14.04 -1.61
CA ALA A 12 -11.19 -14.01 -3.07
C ALA A 12 -10.08 -13.14 -3.70
N ALA A 13 -9.75 -12.00 -3.10
CA ALA A 13 -8.66 -11.14 -3.56
C ALA A 13 -7.31 -11.86 -3.55
N LEU A 14 -7.06 -12.73 -2.56
CA LEU A 14 -5.83 -13.53 -2.48
C LEU A 14 -5.72 -14.50 -3.67
N PHE A 15 -6.79 -15.22 -4.00
CA PHE A 15 -6.78 -16.12 -5.16
C PHE A 15 -6.57 -15.36 -6.47
N VAL A 16 -7.21 -14.19 -6.61
CA VAL A 16 -7.00 -13.31 -7.78
C VAL A 16 -5.56 -12.80 -7.83
N ALA A 17 -4.97 -12.41 -6.71
CA ALA A 17 -3.59 -11.93 -6.62
C ALA A 17 -2.56 -13.00 -7.01
N LEU A 18 -2.75 -14.23 -6.53
CA LEU A 18 -1.94 -15.39 -6.90
C LEU A 18 -2.07 -15.72 -8.39
N ALA A 19 -3.30 -15.77 -8.92
CA ALA A 19 -3.55 -15.99 -10.33
C ALA A 19 -2.94 -14.88 -11.19
N GLN A 20 -3.11 -13.61 -10.80
CA GLN A 20 -2.51 -12.45 -11.48
C GLN A 20 -0.99 -12.58 -11.51
N GLY A 21 -0.37 -12.86 -10.36
CA GLY A 21 1.07 -12.99 -10.23
C GLY A 21 1.63 -14.08 -11.13
N VAL A 22 1.10 -15.30 -11.00
CA VAL A 22 1.61 -16.48 -11.71
C VAL A 22 1.29 -16.41 -13.20
N LEU A 23 0.04 -16.18 -13.58
CA LEU A 23 -0.38 -16.23 -14.98
C LEU A 23 0.22 -15.07 -15.79
N ALA A 24 0.28 -13.85 -15.25
CA ALA A 24 0.82 -12.72 -15.98
C ALA A 24 2.34 -12.88 -16.25
N LEU A 25 3.10 -13.35 -15.26
CA LEU A 25 4.54 -13.62 -15.41
C LEU A 25 4.81 -14.79 -16.35
N ALA A 26 4.11 -15.92 -16.15
CA ALA A 26 4.25 -17.09 -17.02
C ALA A 26 3.81 -16.79 -18.46
N GLY A 27 2.75 -15.99 -18.62
CA GLY A 27 2.24 -15.54 -19.92
C GLY A 27 3.28 -14.72 -20.66
N ALA A 28 3.90 -13.75 -19.99
CA ALA A 28 4.97 -12.95 -20.57
C ALA A 28 6.23 -13.75 -20.89
N ALA A 29 6.58 -14.77 -20.09
CA ALA A 29 7.72 -15.64 -20.34
C ALA A 29 7.51 -16.61 -21.53
N ARG A 30 6.26 -17.06 -21.73
CA ARG A 30 5.89 -18.04 -22.79
C ARG A 30 5.29 -17.38 -24.03
N ALA A 31 5.24 -16.05 -24.09
CA ALA A 31 4.52 -15.29 -25.12
C ALA A 31 3.05 -15.72 -25.30
N ASN A 32 2.39 -16.17 -24.22
CA ASN A 32 0.98 -16.58 -24.25
C ASN A 32 0.08 -15.35 -24.10
N LEU A 33 -0.53 -14.93 -25.20
CA LEU A 33 -1.37 -13.72 -25.27
C LEU A 33 -2.59 -13.77 -24.34
N THR A 34 -3.20 -14.93 -24.16
CA THR A 34 -4.37 -15.10 -23.27
C THR A 34 -4.01 -14.82 -21.82
N TRP A 35 -2.87 -15.33 -21.36
CA TRP A 35 -2.40 -15.12 -19.99
C TRP A 35 -1.88 -13.69 -19.77
N ILE A 36 -1.28 -13.07 -20.80
CA ILE A 36 -0.93 -11.65 -20.79
C ILE A 36 -2.20 -10.78 -20.66
N ALA A 37 -3.24 -11.08 -21.42
CA ALA A 37 -4.50 -10.35 -21.41
C ALA A 37 -5.22 -10.42 -20.04
N PHE A 38 -4.99 -11.49 -19.27
CA PHE A 38 -5.57 -11.67 -17.93
C PHE A 38 -5.07 -10.65 -16.89
N ALA A 39 -3.85 -10.10 -17.06
CA ALA A 39 -3.21 -9.26 -16.04
C ALA A 39 -4.01 -7.99 -15.67
N ARG A 40 -4.54 -7.27 -16.68
CA ARG A 40 -5.28 -6.01 -16.45
C ARG A 40 -6.63 -6.24 -15.76
N PRO A 41 -7.51 -7.16 -16.22
CA PRO A 41 -8.74 -7.49 -15.51
C PRO A 41 -8.49 -7.95 -14.08
N ALA A 42 -7.51 -8.83 -13.86
CA ALA A 42 -7.20 -9.34 -12.52
C ALA A 42 -6.85 -8.23 -11.53
N ALA A 43 -6.02 -7.26 -11.94
CA ALA A 43 -5.65 -6.12 -11.08
C ALA A 43 -6.85 -5.25 -10.69
N ARG A 44 -7.82 -5.11 -11.61
CA ARG A 44 -9.07 -4.37 -11.35
C ARG A 44 -9.99 -5.14 -10.43
N THR A 45 -10.15 -6.43 -10.66
CA THR A 45 -10.94 -7.31 -9.78
C THR A 45 -10.35 -7.33 -8.37
N GLN A 46 -9.03 -7.42 -8.24
CA GLN A 46 -8.34 -7.37 -6.95
C GLN A 46 -8.62 -6.07 -6.20
N PHE A 47 -8.53 -4.91 -6.87
CA PHE A 47 -8.86 -3.62 -6.28
C PHE A 47 -10.31 -3.52 -5.81
N LEU A 48 -11.26 -3.99 -6.63
CA LEU A 48 -12.67 -4.01 -6.26
C LEU A 48 -12.93 -4.89 -5.03
N LEU A 49 -12.33 -6.07 -4.96
CA LEU A 49 -12.48 -6.98 -3.81
C LEU A 49 -11.90 -6.38 -2.53
N VAL A 50 -10.73 -5.73 -2.60
CA VAL A 50 -10.15 -5.03 -1.44
C VAL A 50 -10.99 -3.84 -1.02
N ILE A 51 -11.60 -3.08 -1.96
CA ILE A 51 -12.58 -2.05 -1.63
C ILE A 51 -13.76 -2.62 -0.86
N VAL A 52 -14.32 -3.76 -1.29
CA VAL A 52 -15.44 -4.40 -0.57
C VAL A 52 -15.01 -4.75 0.86
N GLY A 53 -13.82 -5.31 1.06
CA GLY A 53 -13.25 -5.55 2.38
C GLY A 53 -13.14 -4.27 3.21
N PHE A 54 -12.46 -3.26 2.68
CA PHE A 54 -12.25 -1.99 3.37
C PHE A 54 -13.59 -1.32 3.76
N THR A 55 -14.54 -1.24 2.83
CA THR A 55 -15.87 -0.67 3.09
C THR A 55 -16.68 -1.50 4.10
N ALA A 56 -16.58 -2.83 4.07
CA ALA A 56 -17.24 -3.68 5.07
C ALA A 56 -16.68 -3.42 6.48
N LEU A 57 -15.36 -3.24 6.61
CA LEU A 57 -14.74 -2.87 7.89
C LEU A 57 -15.16 -1.46 8.34
N THR A 58 -15.13 -0.48 7.43
CA THR A 58 -15.62 0.88 7.71
C THR A 58 -17.07 0.85 8.20
N TRP A 59 -17.93 0.06 7.54
CA TRP A 59 -19.30 -0.09 7.97
C TRP A 59 -19.41 -0.68 9.38
N ALA A 60 -18.58 -1.66 9.74
CA ALA A 60 -18.57 -2.23 11.09
C ALA A 60 -18.26 -1.17 12.17
N PHE A 61 -17.30 -0.26 11.92
CA PHE A 61 -17.03 0.89 12.81
C PHE A 61 -18.21 1.88 12.87
N VAL A 62 -18.80 2.21 11.72
CA VAL A 62 -19.94 3.14 11.65
C VAL A 62 -21.18 2.57 12.35
N ALA A 63 -21.41 1.27 12.22
CA ALA A 63 -22.52 0.57 12.84
C ALA A 63 -22.26 0.20 14.31
N LYS A 64 -21.03 0.41 14.82
CA LYS A 64 -20.59 0.03 16.18
C LYS A 64 -20.76 -1.48 16.41
N ASP A 65 -20.35 -2.28 15.44
CA ASP A 65 -20.43 -3.73 15.52
C ASP A 65 -19.30 -4.31 16.37
N TYR A 66 -19.48 -4.31 17.70
CA TYR A 66 -18.49 -4.82 18.66
C TYR A 66 -18.35 -6.34 18.66
N SER A 67 -19.09 -7.06 17.82
CA SER A 67 -18.82 -8.48 17.58
C SER A 67 -17.60 -8.70 16.68
N VAL A 68 -17.04 -7.65 16.08
CA VAL A 68 -15.72 -7.64 15.44
C VAL A 68 -14.67 -7.18 16.46
N ALA A 69 -13.67 -8.01 16.74
CA ALA A 69 -12.65 -7.75 17.75
C ALA A 69 -11.93 -6.42 17.52
N TYR A 70 -11.55 -6.14 16.27
CA TYR A 70 -10.87 -4.90 15.90
C TYR A 70 -11.72 -3.65 16.15
N VAL A 71 -13.04 -3.71 15.90
CA VAL A 71 -13.97 -2.61 16.19
C VAL A 71 -14.11 -2.40 17.68
N ALA A 72 -14.29 -3.49 18.44
CA ALA A 72 -14.41 -3.45 19.89
C ALA A 72 -13.16 -2.92 20.59
N GLN A 73 -11.98 -3.09 20.01
CA GLN A 73 -10.71 -2.61 20.60
C GLN A 73 -10.37 -1.16 20.25
N ASN A 74 -10.97 -0.58 19.20
CA ASN A 74 -10.55 0.71 18.64
C ASN A 74 -11.69 1.74 18.50
N SER A 75 -12.87 1.49 19.08
CA SER A 75 -14.01 2.40 19.00
C SER A 75 -15.05 2.11 20.09
N ASN A 76 -15.72 3.16 20.56
CA ASN A 76 -16.84 3.06 21.50
C ASN A 76 -18.07 3.82 21.00
N SER A 77 -19.14 3.80 21.80
CA SER A 77 -20.44 4.34 21.44
C SER A 77 -20.50 5.87 21.39
N GLN A 78 -19.58 6.53 22.11
CA GLN A 78 -19.47 7.99 22.23
C GLN A 78 -18.50 8.59 21.22
N LEU A 79 -17.66 7.78 20.56
CA LEU A 79 -16.66 8.26 19.63
C LEU A 79 -17.34 8.94 18.41
N PRO A 80 -17.01 10.22 18.11
CA PRO A 80 -17.55 10.95 16.97
C PRO A 80 -17.36 10.18 15.66
N LEU A 81 -18.32 10.32 14.73
CA LEU A 81 -18.33 9.55 13.48
C LEU A 81 -17.04 9.71 12.66
N GLY A 82 -16.46 10.91 12.62
CA GLY A 82 -15.18 11.17 11.92
C GLY A 82 -14.05 10.29 12.43
N TYR A 83 -13.89 10.19 13.76
CA TYR A 83 -12.88 9.36 14.39
C TYR A 83 -13.21 7.87 14.31
N ARG A 84 -14.49 7.48 14.29
CA ARG A 84 -14.87 6.08 14.01
C ARG A 84 -14.50 5.65 12.59
N MET A 85 -14.66 6.52 11.60
CA MET A 85 -14.20 6.23 10.23
C MET A 85 -12.67 6.16 10.16
N ALA A 86 -11.97 7.05 10.87
CA ALA A 86 -10.51 7.07 10.92
C ALA A 86 -9.91 5.88 11.70
N ALA A 87 -10.62 5.38 12.71
CA ALA A 87 -10.23 4.21 13.50
C ALA A 87 -10.06 2.94 12.64
N VAL A 88 -10.68 2.91 11.44
CA VAL A 88 -10.47 1.86 10.44
C VAL A 88 -8.98 1.63 10.16
N TRP A 89 -8.12 2.65 10.26
CA TRP A 89 -6.66 2.52 10.08
C TRP A 89 -5.84 2.99 11.29
N GLY A 90 -6.49 3.18 12.46
CA GLY A 90 -5.82 3.59 13.70
C GLY A 90 -4.92 2.48 14.26
N GLY A 91 -5.46 1.26 14.32
CA GLY A 91 -4.75 0.07 14.79
C GLY A 91 -3.95 -0.67 13.71
N HIS A 92 -3.36 -1.81 14.11
CA HIS A 92 -2.43 -2.57 13.29
C HIS A 92 -3.12 -3.21 12.07
N GLU A 93 -4.16 -4.02 12.30
CA GLU A 93 -4.90 -4.80 11.28
C GLU A 93 -5.52 -3.89 10.22
N GLY A 94 -6.16 -2.83 10.67
CA GLY A 94 -6.79 -1.85 9.80
C GLY A 94 -5.80 -1.03 8.98
N SER A 95 -4.63 -0.69 9.54
CA SER A 95 -3.57 -0.04 8.77
C SER A 95 -3.01 -0.94 7.66
N LEU A 96 -2.87 -2.25 7.89
CA LEU A 96 -2.49 -3.19 6.83
C LEU A 96 -3.57 -3.34 5.75
N LEU A 97 -4.85 -3.24 6.11
CA LEU A 97 -5.92 -3.19 5.12
C LEU A 97 -5.88 -1.89 4.30
N LEU A 98 -5.56 -0.74 4.93
CA LEU A 98 -5.31 0.51 4.21
C LEU A 98 -4.11 0.38 3.27
N TRP A 99 -3.02 -0.26 3.70
CA TRP A 99 -1.87 -0.56 2.86
C TRP A 99 -2.28 -1.37 1.62
N LEU A 100 -3.05 -2.44 1.81
CA LEU A 100 -3.60 -3.25 0.71
C LEU A 100 -4.47 -2.42 -0.24
N LEU A 101 -5.32 -1.53 0.30
CA LEU A 101 -6.13 -0.63 -0.51
C LEU A 101 -5.26 0.26 -1.41
N MET A 102 -4.18 0.84 -0.87
CA MET A 102 -3.24 1.65 -1.64
C MET A 102 -2.45 0.80 -2.65
N GLN A 103 -2.00 -0.39 -2.27
CA GLN A 103 -1.24 -1.31 -3.14
C GLN A 103 -2.07 -1.72 -4.36
N THR A 104 -3.31 -2.11 -4.12
CA THR A 104 -4.24 -2.50 -5.18
C THR A 104 -4.73 -1.29 -5.98
N GLY A 105 -4.83 -0.10 -5.38
CA GLY A 105 -5.09 1.16 -6.06
C GLY A 105 -3.98 1.55 -7.05
N TRP A 106 -2.72 1.42 -6.66
CA TRP A 106 -1.58 1.61 -7.56
C TRP A 106 -1.57 0.60 -8.71
N ALA A 107 -1.83 -0.69 -8.43
CA ALA A 107 -1.95 -1.70 -9.48
C ALA A 107 -3.13 -1.42 -10.43
N TYR A 108 -4.27 -0.96 -9.90
CA TYR A 108 -5.42 -0.51 -10.70
C TYR A 108 -5.03 0.66 -11.61
N ALA A 109 -4.33 1.67 -11.08
CA ALA A 109 -3.85 2.81 -11.84
C ALA A 109 -2.92 2.37 -12.99
N VAL A 110 -1.95 1.48 -12.73
CA VAL A 110 -1.09 0.88 -13.76
C VAL A 110 -1.94 0.17 -14.82
N SER A 111 -2.96 -0.60 -14.44
CA SER A 111 -3.83 -1.30 -15.39
C SER A 111 -4.63 -0.38 -16.34
N ARG A 112 -4.77 0.90 -15.99
CA ARG A 112 -5.58 1.90 -16.70
C ARG A 112 -4.73 2.91 -17.48
N LEU A 113 -3.63 3.37 -16.89
CA LEU A 113 -2.83 4.48 -17.39
C LEU A 113 -1.64 4.01 -18.26
N SER A 114 -1.24 2.74 -18.16
CA SER A 114 -0.11 2.16 -18.89
C SER A 114 -0.46 1.66 -20.31
N LYS A 115 -1.26 2.41 -21.08
CA LYS A 115 -1.72 1.99 -22.42
C LYS A 115 -0.63 2.03 -23.50
N GLN A 116 0.40 2.84 -23.29
CA GLN A 116 1.52 3.02 -24.24
C GLN A 116 2.61 1.95 -24.09
N LEU A 117 2.51 1.12 -23.06
CA LEU A 117 3.47 0.05 -22.77
C LEU A 117 3.11 -1.23 -23.53
N PRO A 118 4.11 -2.00 -24.01
CA PRO A 118 3.86 -3.34 -24.54
C PRO A 118 3.13 -4.20 -23.51
N ASP A 119 2.12 -4.95 -23.94
CA ASP A 119 1.26 -5.71 -23.03
C ASP A 119 2.05 -6.75 -22.20
N ALA A 120 3.11 -7.35 -22.76
CA ALA A 120 3.99 -8.24 -22.02
C ALA A 120 4.74 -7.53 -20.87
N MET A 121 5.11 -6.26 -21.04
CA MET A 121 5.73 -5.47 -19.96
C MET A 121 4.70 -5.15 -18.88
N VAL A 122 3.50 -4.73 -19.27
CA VAL A 122 2.40 -4.47 -18.31
C VAL A 122 2.04 -5.73 -17.53
N ALA A 123 1.98 -6.89 -18.19
CA ALA A 123 1.74 -8.17 -17.56
C ALA A 123 2.83 -8.51 -16.53
N ARG A 124 4.11 -8.27 -16.84
CA ARG A 124 5.20 -8.47 -15.86
C ARG A 124 5.05 -7.55 -14.64
N VAL A 125 4.82 -6.25 -14.86
CA VAL A 125 4.65 -5.27 -13.77
C VAL A 125 3.46 -5.63 -12.88
N LEU A 126 2.29 -5.88 -13.46
CA LEU A 126 1.10 -6.28 -12.72
C LEU A 126 1.30 -7.65 -12.05
N GLY A 127 2.02 -8.58 -12.68
CA GLY A 127 2.37 -9.86 -12.07
C GLY A 127 3.20 -9.70 -10.81
N VAL A 128 4.27 -8.89 -10.85
CA VAL A 128 5.09 -8.58 -9.66
C VAL A 128 4.25 -7.92 -8.57
N LEU A 129 3.43 -6.91 -8.91
CA LEU A 129 2.52 -6.28 -7.95
C LEU A 129 1.50 -7.27 -7.38
N GLY A 130 1.04 -8.24 -8.18
CA GLY A 130 0.13 -9.30 -7.75
C GLY A 130 0.77 -10.22 -6.71
N LEU A 131 2.03 -10.64 -6.93
CA LEU A 131 2.76 -11.44 -5.94
C LEU A 131 3.02 -10.67 -4.63
N VAL A 132 3.38 -9.38 -4.72
CA VAL A 132 3.53 -8.52 -3.54
C VAL A 132 2.19 -8.42 -2.79
N THR A 133 1.08 -8.19 -3.50
CA THR A 133 -0.25 -8.13 -2.89
C THR A 133 -0.62 -9.47 -2.24
N ALA A 134 -0.33 -10.60 -2.89
CA ALA A 134 -0.60 -11.92 -2.34
C ALA A 134 0.14 -12.15 -1.02
N GLY A 135 1.40 -11.71 -0.90
CA GLY A 135 2.15 -11.76 0.35
C GLY A 135 1.49 -10.97 1.48
N PHE A 136 1.07 -9.73 1.21
CA PHE A 136 0.35 -8.91 2.19
C PHE A 136 -1.04 -9.46 2.54
N LEU A 137 -1.78 -10.01 1.57
CA LEU A 137 -3.07 -10.64 1.81
C LEU A 137 -2.92 -11.89 2.68
N LEU A 138 -1.89 -12.71 2.46
CA LEU A 138 -1.59 -13.85 3.32
C LEU A 138 -1.28 -13.39 4.75
N PHE A 139 -0.46 -12.35 4.91
CA PHE A 139 -0.18 -11.79 6.24
C PHE A 139 -1.47 -11.30 6.92
N VAL A 140 -2.26 -10.46 6.25
CA VAL A 140 -3.54 -9.96 6.80
C VAL A 140 -4.50 -11.09 7.15
N LEU A 141 -4.68 -12.10 6.29
CA LEU A 141 -5.64 -13.17 6.54
C LEU A 141 -5.21 -14.14 7.65
N LEU A 142 -3.90 -14.39 7.79
CA LEU A 142 -3.37 -15.41 8.71
C LEU A 142 -2.91 -14.85 10.05
N THR A 143 -2.43 -13.60 10.10
CA THR A 143 -1.82 -13.04 11.31
C THR A 143 -2.48 -11.77 11.83
N SER A 144 -3.16 -11.00 10.97
CA SER A 144 -3.63 -9.66 11.30
C SER A 144 -5.03 -9.40 10.73
N ASN A 145 -5.95 -10.32 10.99
CA ASN A 145 -7.26 -10.34 10.35
C ASN A 145 -8.22 -9.31 10.99
N PRO A 146 -8.61 -8.22 10.28
CA PRO A 146 -9.46 -7.18 10.86
C PRO A 146 -10.91 -7.62 11.05
N PHE A 147 -11.29 -8.81 10.60
CA PHE A 147 -12.64 -9.37 10.71
C PHE A 147 -12.77 -10.46 11.77
N GLU A 148 -11.75 -10.64 12.61
CA GLU A 148 -11.80 -11.59 13.72
C GLU A 148 -13.02 -11.31 14.62
N ARG A 149 -13.72 -12.39 14.97
CA ARG A 149 -15.00 -12.33 15.69
C ARG A 149 -14.76 -12.49 17.18
N LEU A 150 -15.45 -11.67 17.97
CA LEU A 150 -15.34 -11.66 19.42
C LEU A 150 -16.60 -12.23 20.07
N PHE A 151 -16.42 -13.22 20.95
CA PHE A 151 -17.48 -13.79 21.80
C PHE A 151 -16.98 -13.99 23.24
N PRO A 152 -17.74 -13.60 24.28
CA PRO A 152 -19.03 -12.90 24.21
C PRO A 152 -18.89 -11.48 23.64
N VAL A 153 -19.95 -11.01 22.96
CA VAL A 153 -19.96 -9.65 22.37
C VAL A 153 -20.06 -8.63 23.50
N PRO A 154 -19.10 -7.69 23.63
CA PRO A 154 -19.16 -6.67 24.67
C PRO A 154 -20.27 -5.65 24.37
N GLN A 155 -20.81 -5.05 25.42
CA GLN A 155 -21.89 -4.05 25.29
C GLN A 155 -21.41 -2.73 24.70
N ASP A 156 -20.15 -2.39 24.94
CA ASP A 156 -19.46 -1.25 24.32
C ASP A 156 -18.00 -1.62 24.03
N GLY A 157 -17.37 -0.88 23.13
CA GLY A 157 -15.95 -1.06 22.83
C GLY A 157 -15.05 -0.19 23.71
N TRP A 158 -13.75 -0.38 23.55
CA TRP A 158 -12.70 0.47 24.11
C TRP A 158 -12.59 1.78 23.32
N ASP A 159 -11.75 2.69 23.76
CA ASP A 159 -11.57 3.95 23.02
C ASP A 159 -10.55 3.81 21.90
N LEU A 160 -10.68 4.67 20.88
CA LEU A 160 -9.54 4.96 20.02
C LEU A 160 -8.50 5.67 20.88
N ASN A 161 -7.21 5.32 20.73
CA ASN A 161 -6.13 6.00 21.43
C ASN A 161 -6.34 7.52 21.39
N PRO A 162 -6.41 8.23 22.53
CA PRO A 162 -6.74 9.65 22.58
C PRO A 162 -5.87 10.52 21.68
N LEU A 163 -4.58 10.18 21.52
CA LEU A 163 -3.65 10.89 20.64
C LEU A 163 -4.02 10.78 19.15
N LEU A 164 -4.82 9.76 18.79
CA LEU A 164 -5.28 9.52 17.42
C LEU A 164 -6.66 10.17 17.15
N GLN A 165 -7.31 10.77 18.15
CA GLN A 165 -8.58 11.49 17.99
C GLN A 165 -8.37 12.91 17.46
N ASP A 166 -7.65 13.00 16.34
CA ASP A 166 -7.20 14.24 15.73
C ASP A 166 -7.31 14.16 14.20
N ILE A 167 -7.45 15.31 13.54
CA ILE A 167 -7.54 15.40 12.07
C ILE A 167 -6.31 14.86 11.34
N GLY A 168 -5.15 14.86 12.00
CA GLY A 168 -3.90 14.25 11.56
C GLY A 168 -4.08 12.78 11.25
N LEU A 169 -4.75 12.00 12.10
CA LEU A 169 -5.07 10.59 11.83
C LEU A 169 -5.86 10.43 10.52
N ILE A 170 -6.75 11.38 10.21
CA ILE A 170 -7.62 11.27 9.03
C ILE A 170 -6.81 11.38 7.74
N PHE A 171 -5.84 12.29 7.69
CA PHE A 171 -5.14 12.65 6.45
C PHE A 171 -3.73 12.07 6.33
N HIS A 172 -2.97 12.02 7.42
CA HIS A 172 -1.56 11.64 7.38
C HIS A 172 -1.33 10.19 6.93
N PRO A 173 -1.93 9.15 7.56
CA PRO A 173 -1.67 7.75 7.19
C PRO A 173 -2.02 7.43 5.72
N PRO A 174 -3.17 7.86 5.16
CA PRO A 174 -3.46 7.63 3.74
C PRO A 174 -2.42 8.25 2.81
N LEU A 175 -1.93 9.47 3.08
CA LEU A 175 -0.92 10.13 2.26
C LEU A 175 0.46 9.49 2.39
N LEU A 176 0.85 9.12 3.62
CA LEU A 176 2.09 8.40 3.87
C LEU A 176 2.11 7.06 3.14
N TYR A 177 1.01 6.29 3.22
CA TYR A 177 0.90 4.99 2.56
C TYR A 177 0.80 5.11 1.04
N MET A 178 0.13 6.14 0.51
CA MET A 178 0.20 6.44 -0.93
C MET A 178 1.65 6.61 -1.40
N GLY A 179 2.51 7.21 -0.58
CA GLY A 179 3.94 7.34 -0.85
C GLY A 179 4.72 6.02 -0.72
N TYR A 180 4.73 5.41 0.47
CA TYR A 180 5.43 4.14 0.73
C TYR A 180 5.07 3.05 -0.27
N VAL A 181 3.77 2.84 -0.44
CA VAL A 181 3.25 1.79 -1.31
C VAL A 181 3.46 2.13 -2.78
N GLY A 182 3.46 3.41 -3.14
CA GLY A 182 3.69 3.87 -4.50
C GLY A 182 5.06 3.46 -5.06
N PHE A 183 6.10 3.38 -4.22
CA PHE A 183 7.41 2.88 -4.66
C PHE A 183 7.39 1.41 -5.09
N SER A 184 6.37 0.62 -4.71
CA SER A 184 6.19 -0.74 -5.21
C SER A 184 6.02 -0.79 -6.74
N VAL A 185 5.48 0.28 -7.35
CA VAL A 185 5.34 0.37 -8.81
C VAL A 185 6.70 0.52 -9.48
N ALA A 186 7.57 1.39 -8.96
CA ALA A 186 8.94 1.55 -9.46
C ALA A 186 9.74 0.25 -9.29
N PHE A 187 9.62 -0.40 -8.13
CA PHE A 187 10.14 -1.74 -7.88
C PHE A 187 9.64 -2.75 -8.93
N ALA A 188 8.33 -2.82 -9.17
CA ALA A 188 7.75 -3.75 -10.13
C ALA A 188 8.23 -3.51 -11.57
N PHE A 189 8.42 -2.25 -11.99
CA PHE A 189 9.06 -1.93 -13.27
C PHE A 189 10.51 -2.42 -13.34
N ALA A 190 11.30 -2.23 -12.27
CA ALA A 190 12.68 -2.70 -12.22
C ALA A 190 12.76 -4.24 -12.32
N ILE A 191 11.93 -4.96 -11.56
CA ILE A 191 11.86 -6.44 -11.63
C ILE A 191 11.37 -6.89 -13.01
N ALA A 192 10.35 -6.24 -13.58
CA ALA A 192 9.85 -6.57 -14.91
C ALA A 192 10.91 -6.38 -16.00
N ALA A 193 11.72 -5.32 -15.92
CA ALA A 193 12.82 -5.05 -16.84
C ALA A 193 13.95 -6.09 -16.71
N LEU A 194 14.29 -6.49 -15.48
CA LEU A 194 15.25 -7.58 -15.23
C LEU A 194 14.75 -8.92 -15.80
N LEU A 195 13.49 -9.27 -15.56
CA LEU A 195 12.87 -10.49 -16.11
C LEU A 195 12.79 -10.48 -17.64
N ALA A 196 12.66 -9.31 -18.26
CA ALA A 196 12.67 -9.16 -19.71
C ALA A 196 14.08 -9.15 -20.30
N GLY A 197 15.13 -9.00 -19.48
CA GLY A 197 16.51 -8.81 -19.93
C GLY A 197 16.77 -7.48 -20.65
N GLN A 198 15.86 -6.49 -20.49
CA GLN A 198 15.89 -5.22 -21.23
C GLN A 198 15.98 -4.04 -20.26
N LEU A 199 17.21 -3.67 -19.89
CA LEU A 199 17.51 -2.45 -19.13
C LEU A 199 17.82 -1.28 -20.09
N ASP A 200 16.86 -0.91 -20.92
CA ASP A 200 16.98 0.25 -21.82
C ASP A 200 16.54 1.56 -21.15
N SER A 201 16.54 2.69 -21.86
CA SER A 201 16.03 3.95 -21.31
C SER A 201 14.49 3.98 -21.25
N THR A 202 13.83 3.05 -21.94
CA THR A 202 12.38 2.99 -22.09
C THR A 202 11.69 2.68 -20.77
N TRP A 203 12.19 1.71 -19.99
CA TRP A 203 11.62 1.40 -18.68
C TRP A 203 11.80 2.54 -17.68
N ALA A 204 12.93 3.27 -17.73
CA ALA A 204 13.17 4.42 -16.88
C ALA A 204 12.15 5.54 -17.13
N ARG A 205 11.88 5.84 -18.41
CA ARG A 205 10.82 6.79 -18.82
C ARG A 205 9.45 6.40 -18.31
N TRP A 206 9.12 5.10 -18.37
CA TRP A 206 7.82 4.59 -17.91
C TRP A 206 7.69 4.60 -16.39
N SER A 207 8.77 4.30 -15.66
CA SER A 207 8.80 4.25 -14.18
C SER A 207 8.79 5.65 -13.54
N ARG A 208 9.44 6.64 -14.18
CA ARG A 208 9.61 8.00 -13.65
C ARG A 208 8.34 8.68 -13.14
N PRO A 209 7.22 8.77 -13.88
CA PRO A 209 6.02 9.43 -13.37
C PRO A 209 5.45 8.76 -12.12
N TRP A 210 5.55 7.43 -12.01
CA TRP A 210 5.10 6.68 -10.82
C TRP A 210 5.98 6.96 -9.61
N ALA A 211 7.31 6.91 -9.79
CA ALA A 211 8.26 7.23 -8.74
C ALA A 211 8.12 8.67 -8.25
N THR A 212 7.89 9.63 -9.16
CA THR A 212 7.64 11.03 -8.79
C THR A 212 6.32 11.20 -8.03
N ALA A 213 5.24 10.53 -8.45
CA ALA A 213 3.97 10.59 -7.74
C ALA A 213 4.08 9.99 -6.33
N ALA A 214 4.71 8.83 -6.18
CA ALA A 214 4.98 8.20 -4.88
C ALA A 214 5.82 9.12 -3.98
N TRP A 215 6.90 9.70 -4.52
CA TRP A 215 7.75 10.64 -3.79
C TRP A 215 6.98 11.90 -3.35
N ALA A 216 6.10 12.44 -4.19
CA ALA A 216 5.29 13.61 -3.86
C ALA A 216 4.30 13.31 -2.72
N PHE A 217 3.57 12.19 -2.79
CA PHE A 217 2.71 11.76 -1.69
C PHE A 217 3.48 11.53 -0.40
N LEU A 218 4.65 10.88 -0.49
CA LEU A 218 5.51 10.68 0.68
C LEU A 218 5.94 12.01 1.28
N THR A 219 6.30 13.00 0.46
CA THR A 219 6.70 14.34 0.92
C THR A 219 5.58 15.03 1.68
N VAL A 220 4.34 14.99 1.14
CA VAL A 220 3.18 15.57 1.82
C VAL A 220 2.83 14.79 3.09
N GLY A 221 2.87 13.46 3.04
CA GLY A 221 2.62 12.60 4.19
C GLY A 221 3.60 12.88 5.32
N ILE A 222 4.89 12.98 5.02
CA ILE A 222 5.96 13.39 5.93
C ILE A 222 5.63 14.75 6.53
N ALA A 223 5.41 15.79 5.71
CA ALA A 223 5.14 17.15 6.20
C ALA A 223 3.92 17.24 7.13
N LEU A 224 2.84 16.54 6.81
CA LEU A 224 1.64 16.48 7.66
C LEU A 224 1.89 15.69 8.95
N GLY A 225 2.65 14.60 8.87
CA GLY A 225 3.06 13.83 10.06
C GLY A 225 3.91 14.68 10.99
N SER A 226 4.88 15.41 10.44
CA SER A 226 5.74 16.32 11.18
C SER A 226 4.96 17.40 11.90
N TRP A 227 3.99 17.99 11.20
CA TRP A 227 3.11 18.98 11.80
C TRP A 227 2.37 18.35 12.99
N TRP A 228 1.69 17.22 12.75
CA TRP A 228 0.85 16.59 13.75
C TRP A 228 1.63 16.18 15.00
N ALA A 229 2.74 15.48 14.83
CA ALA A 229 3.62 15.08 15.92
C ALA A 229 4.12 16.29 16.73
N TYR A 230 4.46 17.39 16.06
CA TYR A 230 4.95 18.60 16.72
C TYR A 230 3.97 19.18 17.75
N TYR A 231 2.69 19.30 17.41
CA TYR A 231 1.71 19.88 18.35
C TYR A 231 1.10 18.85 19.30
N GLU A 232 0.91 17.61 18.86
CA GLU A 232 0.23 16.58 19.67
C GLU A 232 1.18 15.99 20.71
N LEU A 233 2.42 15.69 20.32
CA LEU A 233 3.40 15.05 21.20
C LEU A 233 4.27 16.09 21.93
N GLY A 234 4.44 17.30 21.39
CA GLY A 234 5.20 18.37 22.04
C GLY A 234 6.70 18.08 22.19
N TRP A 235 7.25 17.20 21.35
CA TRP A 235 8.61 16.65 21.44
C TRP A 235 9.72 17.64 21.08
N GLY A 236 9.81 18.78 21.77
CA GLY A 236 10.99 19.66 21.73
C GLY A 236 11.35 20.29 20.37
N GLY A 237 10.59 20.07 19.30
CA GLY A 237 10.90 20.57 17.96
C GLY A 237 10.31 19.72 16.83
N TRP A 238 10.47 20.22 15.60
CA TRP A 238 10.27 19.43 14.38
C TRP A 238 11.42 18.42 14.25
N TRP A 239 11.14 17.19 13.81
CA TRP A 239 12.15 16.13 13.64
C TRP A 239 12.86 15.76 14.95
N PHE A 240 12.09 15.59 16.02
CA PHE A 240 12.58 14.89 17.20
C PHE A 240 12.64 13.38 16.92
N TRP A 241 12.96 12.57 17.93
CA TRP A 241 13.08 11.11 17.78
C TRP A 241 11.74 10.36 17.54
N ASP A 242 10.82 10.87 16.72
CA ASP A 242 9.60 10.16 16.32
C ASP A 242 9.94 9.00 15.36
N PRO A 243 9.65 7.74 15.71
CA PRO A 243 9.88 6.59 14.84
C PRO A 243 9.16 6.68 13.49
N VAL A 244 7.98 7.29 13.42
CA VAL A 244 7.20 7.44 12.17
C VAL A 244 7.93 8.37 11.21
N GLU A 245 8.34 9.53 11.71
CA GLU A 245 9.09 10.55 10.98
C GLU A 245 10.42 9.99 10.46
N ASN A 246 11.25 9.46 11.37
CA ASN A 246 12.59 9.01 11.05
C ASN A 246 12.59 7.79 10.12
N SER A 247 11.66 6.85 10.31
CA SER A 247 11.55 5.69 9.42
C SER A 247 11.12 6.09 8.00
N SER A 248 10.28 7.12 7.86
CA SER A 248 9.81 7.62 6.57
C SER A 248 10.83 8.45 5.81
N PHE A 249 11.79 9.03 6.51
CA PHE A 249 12.86 9.81 5.91
C PHE A 249 13.82 8.96 5.05
N ILE A 250 14.10 7.72 5.45
CA ILE A 250 14.98 6.80 4.71
C ILE A 250 14.45 6.50 3.28
N PRO A 251 13.23 5.97 3.08
CA PRO A 251 12.69 5.78 1.74
C PRO A 251 12.49 7.09 0.98
N TRP A 252 12.30 8.23 1.66
CA TRP A 252 12.26 9.54 1.00
C TRP A 252 13.61 9.94 0.41
N LEU A 253 14.72 9.73 1.12
CA LEU A 253 16.08 9.97 0.59
C LEU A 253 16.41 9.04 -0.58
N VAL A 254 16.11 7.74 -0.43
CA VAL A 254 16.34 6.76 -1.50
C VAL A 254 15.45 7.07 -2.71
N GLY A 255 14.19 7.46 -2.49
CA GLY A 255 13.26 7.92 -3.51
C GLY A 255 13.73 9.21 -4.21
N THR A 256 14.32 10.14 -3.46
CA THR A 256 14.94 11.35 -4.03
C THR A 256 16.11 10.98 -4.94
N ALA A 257 17.00 10.09 -4.51
CA ALA A 257 18.05 9.58 -5.39
C ALA A 257 17.49 8.86 -6.62
N LEU A 258 16.42 8.07 -6.45
CA LEU A 258 15.75 7.35 -7.52
C LEU A 258 15.19 8.28 -8.60
N ILE A 259 14.46 9.35 -8.25
CA ILE A 259 13.87 10.25 -9.25
C ILE A 259 14.95 10.97 -10.08
N HIS A 260 16.11 11.28 -9.48
CA HIS A 260 17.26 11.84 -10.20
C HIS A 260 17.93 10.79 -11.10
N SER A 261 18.13 9.58 -10.58
CA SER A 261 18.70 8.46 -11.34
C SER A 261 17.83 8.10 -12.55
N LEU A 262 16.50 8.07 -12.39
CA LEU A 262 15.53 7.86 -13.48
C LEU A 262 15.65 8.95 -14.55
N ALA A 263 15.76 10.22 -14.16
CA ALA A 263 15.91 11.33 -15.10
C ALA A 263 17.21 11.24 -15.94
N VAL A 264 18.32 10.83 -15.32
CA VAL A 264 19.60 10.64 -16.03
C VAL A 264 19.55 9.40 -16.92
N THR A 265 18.98 8.29 -16.44
CA THR A 265 18.84 7.05 -17.22
C THR A 265 17.95 7.25 -18.45
N GLU A 266 16.85 7.99 -18.31
CA GLU A 266 15.97 8.34 -19.42
C GLU A 266 16.70 9.17 -20.49
N LYS A 267 17.42 10.22 -20.08
CA LYS A 267 18.02 11.19 -21.02
C LYS A 267 19.37 10.75 -21.59
N ARG A 268 20.16 10.00 -20.84
CA ARG A 268 21.57 9.70 -21.16
C ARG A 268 21.90 8.21 -21.18
N ALA A 269 20.94 7.33 -20.88
CA ALA A 269 21.13 5.89 -20.77
C ALA A 269 22.27 5.45 -19.80
N SER A 270 22.69 6.34 -18.89
CA SER A 270 23.66 6.08 -17.83
C SER A 270 22.95 5.73 -16.51
N PHE A 271 23.67 5.22 -15.50
CA PHE A 271 23.13 4.85 -14.17
C PHE A 271 22.01 3.78 -14.16
N LYS A 272 21.89 2.94 -15.20
CA LYS A 272 20.89 1.87 -15.27
C LYS A 272 20.89 0.96 -14.03
N ASN A 273 22.08 0.45 -13.65
CA ASN A 273 22.22 -0.44 -12.49
C ASN A 273 21.84 0.26 -11.19
N TRP A 274 22.24 1.53 -11.02
CA TRP A 274 21.86 2.33 -9.87
C TRP A 274 20.36 2.60 -9.81
N THR A 275 19.72 2.85 -10.95
CA THR A 275 18.27 3.06 -11.01
C THR A 275 17.51 1.81 -10.59
N VAL A 276 17.96 0.63 -11.03
CA VAL A 276 17.40 -0.66 -10.59
C VAL A 276 17.59 -0.84 -9.07
N LEU A 277 18.82 -0.65 -8.59
CA LEU A 277 19.15 -0.78 -7.16
C LEU A 277 18.30 0.16 -6.30
N LEU A 278 18.16 1.42 -6.71
CA LEU A 278 17.37 2.44 -6.01
C LEU A 278 15.87 2.14 -6.08
N SER A 279 15.37 1.57 -7.18
CA SER A 279 13.95 1.16 -7.30
C SER A 279 13.63 0.04 -6.31
N ILE A 280 14.55 -0.92 -6.16
CA ILE A 280 14.42 -2.01 -5.18
C ILE A 280 14.59 -1.44 -3.76
N GLY A 281 15.63 -0.64 -3.54
CA GLY A 281 15.94 -0.04 -2.24
C GLY A 281 14.82 0.83 -1.70
N ALA A 282 14.20 1.69 -2.53
CA ALA A 282 13.14 2.59 -2.08
C ALA A 282 11.92 1.83 -1.53
N PHE A 283 11.50 0.76 -2.23
CA PHE A 283 10.39 -0.07 -1.76
C PHE A 283 10.79 -0.91 -0.54
N SER A 284 11.99 -1.51 -0.54
CA SER A 284 12.48 -2.27 0.62
C SER A 284 12.61 -1.40 1.88
N CYS A 285 13.09 -0.17 1.77
CA CYS A 285 13.12 0.80 2.87
C CYS A 285 11.72 1.20 3.32
N SER A 286 10.76 1.33 2.40
CA SER A 286 9.36 1.62 2.75
C SER A 286 8.72 0.45 3.53
N LEU A 287 9.00 -0.79 3.14
CA LEU A 287 8.59 -1.98 3.89
C LEU A 287 9.21 -2.00 5.28
N LEU A 288 10.53 -1.80 5.38
CA LEU A 288 11.24 -1.76 6.66
C LEU A 288 10.67 -0.67 7.58
N GLY A 289 10.43 0.54 7.06
CA GLY A 289 9.85 1.63 7.84
C GLY A 289 8.44 1.30 8.34
N ALA A 290 7.59 0.70 7.50
CA ALA A 290 6.25 0.27 7.90
C ALA A 290 6.29 -0.79 9.01
N PHE A 291 7.20 -1.76 8.94
CA PHE A 291 7.38 -2.75 9.99
C PHE A 291 7.90 -2.13 11.29
N LEU A 292 8.92 -1.27 11.25
CA LEU A 292 9.51 -0.64 12.44
C LEU A 292 8.50 0.18 13.25
N VAL A 293 7.58 0.86 12.57
CA VAL A 293 6.56 1.69 13.21
C VAL A 293 5.42 0.88 13.83
N ARG A 294 5.22 -0.36 13.38
CA ARG A 294 4.06 -1.19 13.75
C ARG A 294 4.42 -2.50 14.47
N SER A 295 5.70 -2.73 14.76
CA SER A 295 6.22 -3.91 15.47
C SER A 295 6.39 -3.71 16.98
N GLY A 296 5.99 -2.55 17.50
CA GLY A 296 6.06 -2.18 18.92
C GLY A 296 4.70 -2.17 19.58
#